data_AF-A0A5P0ZPT3-F1
#
_entry.id   AF-A0A5P0ZPT3-F1
#
_cell.length_a   1.000
_cell.length_b   1.000
_cell.length_c   1.000
_cell.angle_alpha   90.00
_cell.angle_beta   90.00
_cell.angle_gamma   90.00
#
_symmetry.space_group_name_H-M   'P 1'
#
loop_
_entity.id
_entity.type
_entity.pdbx_description
1 polymer ?
#
loop_
_entity_poly.entity_id
_entity_poly.type
_entity_poly.pdbx_seq_one_letter_code
_entity_poly.pdbx_strand_id
1 'polypeptide(L)' 'MLRALKKTTRFFVYEVIVLGVIYDAMIVFQVMTKNISGMAVLIGLLALYLIQFFYFYHQK' A
#
# COMPACT_ATOMS: atom_id res chain seq x y z
N MET A 1 20.30 -0.32 8.72
CA MET A 1 18.83 -0.53 8.72
C MET A 1 18.00 0.75 8.52
N LEU A 2 18.20 1.79 9.36
CA LEU A 2 17.42 3.05 9.39
C LEU A 2 17.15 3.74 8.04
N ARG A 3 18.14 3.85 7.14
CA ARG A 3 17.93 4.46 5.81
C ARG A 3 16.96 3.68 4.91
N ALA A 4 16.98 2.34 4.99
CA ALA A 4 16.08 1.50 4.20
C ALA A 4 14.65 1.65 4.72
N LEU A 5 14.46 1.54 6.04
CA LEU A 5 13.16 1.73 6.69
C LEU A 5 12.55 3.10 6.37
N LYS A 6 13.33 4.18 6.51
CA LYS A 6 12.87 5.54 6.22
C LYS A 6 12.46 5.72 4.74
N LYS A 7 13.14 5.03 3.81
CA LYS A 7 12.80 5.03 2.39
C LYS A 7 11.51 4.22 2.16
N THR A 8 11.45 2.99 2.66
CA THR A 8 10.26 2.12 2.60
C THR A 8 9.02 2.82 3.11
N THR A 9 9.05 3.39 4.32
CA THR A 9 7.88 4.07 4.90
C THR A 9 7.42 5.25 4.05
N ARG A 10 8.35 6.04 3.49
CA ARG A 10 7.98 7.18 2.63
C ARG A 10 7.29 6.72 1.34
N PHE A 11 7.83 5.69 0.69
CA PHE A 11 7.23 5.13 -0.53
C PHE A 11 5.88 4.48 -0.24
N PHE A 12 5.79 3.71 0.83
CA PHE A 12 4.56 3.05 1.25
C PHE A 12 3.45 4.05 1.53
N VAL A 13 3.72 5.13 2.27
CA VAL A 13 2.70 6.18 2.53
C VAL A 13 2.21 6.81 1.23
N TYR A 14 3.12 7.12 0.31
CA TYR A 14 2.74 7.68 -0.99
C TYR A 14 1.83 6.72 -1.77
N GLU A 15 2.19 5.44 -1.80
CA GLU A 15 1.44 4.40 -2.50
C GLU A 15 0.08 4.15 -1.87
N VAL A 16 -0.04 4.16 -0.54
CA VAL A 16 -1.31 4.05 0.18
C VAL A 16 -2.24 5.21 -0.15
N ILE A 17 -1.72 6.44 -0.23
CA ILE A 17 -2.53 7.60 -0.63
C ILE A 17 -3.04 7.43 -2.06
N VAL A 18 -2.15 7.05 -3.00
CA VAL A 18 -2.53 6.83 -4.40
C VAL A 18 -3.55 5.71 -4.55
N LEU A 19 -3.34 4.56 -3.90
CA LEU A 19 -4.28 3.44 -3.89
C LEU A 19 -5.63 3.82 -3.28
N GLY A 20 -5.62 4.64 -2.23
CA GLY A 20 -6.82 5.18 -1.60
C GLY A 20 -7.63 6.06 -2.56
N VAL A 21 -6.96 6.98 -3.26
CA VAL A 21 -7.61 7.85 -4.26
C VAL A 21 -8.16 7.04 -5.44
N ILE A 22 -7.40 6.05 -5.93
CA ILE A 22 -7.86 5.15 -7.02
C ILE A 22 -9.08 4.35 -6.56
N TYR A 23 -9.04 3.77 -5.36
CA TYR A 23 -10.15 3.01 -4.83
C TYR A 23 -11.42 3.86 -4.69
N ASP A 24 -11.30 5.07 -4.15
CA ASP A 24 -12.42 6.00 -4.03
C ASP A 24 -12.97 6.39 -5.41
N ALA A 25 -12.11 6.68 -6.38
CA ALA A 25 -12.51 6.94 -7.76
C ALA A 25 -13.26 5.75 -8.38
N MET A 26 -12.77 4.52 -8.18
CA MET A 26 -13.43 3.30 -8.70
C MET A 26 -14.82 3.09 -8.10
N ILE A 27 -15.02 3.46 -6.83
CA ILE A 27 -16.34 3.46 -6.20
C ILE A 27 -17.24 4.52 -6.82
N VAL A 28 -16.74 5.76 -6.97
CA VAL A 28 -17.51 6.89 -7.51
C VAL A 28 -17.96 6.62 -8.94
N PHE A 29 -17.09 6.05 -9.77
CA PHE A 29 -17.40 5.66 -11.15
C PHE A 29 -18.20 4.34 -11.26
N GLN A 30 -18.63 3.76 -10.14
CA GLN A 30 -19.39 2.50 -10.08
C GLN A 30 -18.69 1.31 -10.76
N VAL A 31 -17.38 1.38 -10.95
CA VAL A 31 -16.56 0.29 -11.51
C VAL A 31 -16.35 -0.81 -10.46
N MET A 32 -16.44 -0.46 -9.17
CA MET A 32 -16.25 -1.39 -8.06
C MET A 32 -17.29 -1.15 -6.96
N THR A 33 -17.84 -2.22 -6.42
CA THR A 33 -18.76 -2.14 -5.27
C THR A 33 -17.97 -2.01 -3.97
N LYS A 34 -18.52 -1.27 -2.99
CA LYS A 34 -17.91 -1.04 -1.65
C LYS A 34 -17.73 -2.30 -0.79
N ASN A 35 -17.97 -3.49 -1.35
CA ASN A 35 -18.01 -4.74 -0.61
C ASN A 35 -16.61 -5.35 -0.38
N ILE A 36 -15.60 -4.51 -0.17
CA ILE A 36 -14.26 -4.99 0.17
C ILE A 36 -14.19 -5.19 1.68
N SER A 37 -13.82 -6.41 2.09
CA SER A 37 -13.50 -6.70 3.49
C SER A 37 -12.31 -5.86 3.95
N GLY A 38 -12.51 -5.00 4.95
CA GLY A 38 -11.42 -4.19 5.53
C GLY A 38 -10.24 -5.04 6.02
N MET A 39 -10.51 -6.28 6.43
CA MET A 39 -9.46 -7.22 6.84
C MET A 39 -8.59 -7.67 5.64
N ALA A 40 -9.19 -7.89 4.47
CA ALA A 40 -8.46 -8.22 3.26
C ALA A 40 -7.55 -7.06 2.81
N VAL A 41 -8.03 -5.81 2.93
CA VAL A 41 -7.22 -4.61 2.64
C VAL A 41 -6.04 -4.53 3.58
N LEU A 42 -6.25 -4.70 4.89
CA LEU A 42 -5.18 -4.66 5.88
C LEU A 42 -4.10 -5.73 5.62
N ILE A 43 -4.51 -6.96 5.28
CA ILE A 43 -3.59 -8.04 4.93
C ILE A 43 -2.80 -7.69 3.66
N GLY A 44 -3.45 -7.15 2.63
CA GLY A 44 -2.80 -6.72 1.40
C GLY A 44 -1.78 -5.60 1.63
N LEU A 45 -2.14 -4.59 2.44
CA LEU A 45 -1.26 -3.50 2.81
C LEU A 45 -0.05 -3.96 3.63
N LEU A 46 -0.25 -4.91 4.55
CA LEU A 46 0.83 -5.51 5.33
C LEU A 46 1.82 -6.25 4.41
N ALA A 47 1.30 -7.05 3.47
CA ALA A 47 2.12 -7.77 2.50
C ALA A 47 2.92 -6.81 1.60
N LEU A 48 2.29 -5.75 1.08
CA LEU A 48 2.95 -4.70 0.31
C LEU A 48 4.12 -4.06 1.08
N TYR A 49 3.88 -3.70 2.35
CA TYR A 49 4.92 -3.10 3.19
C TYR A 49 6.11 -4.03 3.39
N LEU A 50 5.87 -5.31 3.68
CA LEU A 50 6.92 -6.30 3.89
C LEU A 50 7.74 -6.57 2.61
N ILE A 51 7.07 -6.65 1.46
CA ILE A 51 7.74 -6.81 0.16
C ILE A 51 8.65 -5.61 -0.13
N GLN A 52 8.16 -4.39 0.04
CA GLN A 52 8.96 -3.18 -0.16
C GLN A 52 10.12 -3.08 0.85
N PHE A 53 9.88 -3.48 2.09
CA PHE A 53 10.93 -3.53 3.11
C PHE A 53 12.03 -4.49 2.70
N PHE A 54 11.69 -5.71 2.27
CA PHE A 54 12.65 -6.72 1.83
C PHE A 54 13.44 -6.25 0.60
N TYR A 55 12.76 -5.65 -0.40
CA TYR A 55 13.40 -5.10 -1.59
C TYR A 55 14.44 -4.01 -1.25
N PHE A 56 14.07 -3.01 -0.46
CA PHE A 56 15.00 -1.94 -0.06
C PHE A 56 16.05 -2.39 0.96
N TYR A 57 15.81 -3.50 1.68
CA TYR A 57 16.79 -4.12 2.55
C TYR A 57 17.87 -4.85 1.75
N HIS A 58 17.49 -5.59 0.70
CA HIS A 58 18.41 -6.31 -0.18
C HIS A 58 19.16 -5.41 -1.17
N GLN A 59 18.61 -4.24 -1.50
CA GLN A 59 19.28 -3.26 -2.38
C GLN A 59 20.40 -2.45 -1.71
N LYS A 60 20.78 -2.79 -0.47
CA LYS A 60 21.94 -2.24 0.22
C LYS A 60 23.18 -3.06 -0.02
#